data_AF-A0AAC9MUY9-F1
#
_entry.id   AF-A0AAC9MUY9-F1
#
_cell.length_a   1.000
_cell.length_b   1.000
_cell.length_c   1.000
_cell.angle_alpha   90.00
_cell.angle_beta   90.00
_cell.angle_gamma   90.00
#
_symmetry.space_group_name_H-M   'P 1'
#
loop_
_entity.id
_entity.type
_entity.pdbx_description
1 polymer ?
#
loop_
_entity_poly.entity_id
_entity_poly.type
_entity_poly.pdbx_seq_one_letter_code
_entity_poly.pdbx_strand_id
1 'polypeptide(L)'
;MCPEAGEWLKEAEYDLETAEAMHKAGGYGYTVFMCHLAIEKGLKAVIAERTGTIPPKIHDLIRLAKLAQVNLGDDKKEFIPILNTPPGGNLARH
;
A
#
# COMPACT_ATOMS: atom_id res chain seq x y z
N MET A 1 -15.91 -12.31 0.10
CA MET A 1 -15.20 -11.27 0.86
C MET A 1 -15.94 -11.03 2.15
N CYS A 2 -15.26 -11.18 3.30
CA CYS A 2 -15.80 -10.79 4.60
C CYS A 2 -16.00 -9.27 4.65
N PRO A 3 -16.92 -8.76 5.48
CA PRO A 3 -17.20 -7.33 5.58
C PRO A 3 -15.95 -6.49 5.80
N GLU A 4 -15.05 -6.93 6.69
CA GLU A 4 -13.82 -6.23 7.02
C GLU A 4 -12.87 -6.13 5.81
N ALA A 5 -12.69 -7.23 5.07
CA ALA A 5 -11.88 -7.20 3.86
C ALA A 5 -12.49 -6.30 2.77
N GLY A 6 -13.82 -6.26 2.68
CA GLY A 6 -14.54 -5.39 1.76
C GLY A 6 -14.31 -3.90 2.04
N GLU A 7 -14.30 -3.51 3.31
CA GLU A 7 -14.00 -2.12 3.71
C GLU A 7 -12.57 -1.72 3.34
N TRP A 8 -11.58 -2.57 3.65
CA TRP A 8 -10.19 -2.32 3.26
C TRP A 8 -10.01 -2.23 1.74
N LEU A 9 -10.68 -3.09 0.97
CA LEU A 9 -10.60 -3.06 -0.47
C LEU A 9 -11.22 -1.77 -1.04
N LYS A 10 -12.38 -1.35 -0.53
CA LYS A 10 -13.03 -0.11 -0.95
C LYS A 10 -12.14 1.12 -0.70
N GLU A 11 -11.49 1.19 0.45
CA GLU A 11 -10.55 2.28 0.71
C GLU A 11 -9.30 2.21 -0.18
N ALA A 12 -8.82 0.99 -0.52
CA ALA A 12 -7.71 0.82 -1.46
C ALA A 12 -8.05 1.32 -2.87
N GLU A 13 -9.27 1.03 -3.34
CA GLU A 13 -9.79 1.50 -4.63
C GLU A 13 -9.89 3.03 -4.66
N TYR A 14 -10.43 3.63 -3.59
CA TYR A 14 -10.50 5.09 -3.47
C TYR A 14 -9.12 5.77 -3.50
N ASP A 15 -8.13 5.19 -2.82
CA ASP A 15 -6.76 5.73 -2.85
C ASP A 15 -6.16 5.63 -4.25
N LEU A 16 -6.43 4.55 -4.99
CA LEU A 16 -5.96 4.36 -6.36
C LEU A 16 -6.60 5.38 -7.31
N GLU A 17 -7.91 5.60 -7.22
CA GLU A 17 -8.61 6.65 -7.97
C GLU A 17 -8.01 8.04 -7.70
N THR A 18 -7.68 8.30 -6.44
CA THR A 18 -7.03 9.57 -6.05
C THR A 18 -5.60 9.65 -6.61
N ALA A 19 -4.85 8.54 -6.63
CA ALA A 19 -3.53 8.49 -7.25
C ALA A 19 -3.59 8.86 -8.74
N GLU A 20 -4.58 8.33 -9.47
CA GLU A 20 -4.78 8.68 -10.88
C GLU A 20 -5.13 10.15 -11.08
N ALA A 21 -5.96 10.73 -10.21
CA ALA A 21 -6.29 12.15 -10.26
C ALA A 21 -5.05 13.03 -10.02
N MET A 22 -4.22 12.68 -9.03
CA MET A 22 -2.97 13.37 -8.73
C MET A 22 -1.96 13.25 -9.88
N HIS A 23 -1.91 12.09 -10.53
CA HIS A 23 -1.04 11.86 -11.68
C HIS A 23 -1.42 12.78 -12.85
N LYS A 24 -2.72 12.83 -13.18
CA LYS A 24 -3.26 13.69 -14.24
C LYS A 24 -3.01 15.18 -13.95
N ALA A 25 -2.98 15.57 -12.68
CA ALA A 25 -2.69 16.94 -12.25
C ALA A 25 -1.18 17.26 -12.18
N GLY A 26 -0.28 16.31 -12.48
CA GLY A 26 1.17 16.48 -12.37
C GLY A 26 1.72 16.40 -10.93
N GLY A 27 0.89 16.03 -9.96
CA GLY A 27 1.25 15.85 -8.56
C GLY A 27 1.92 14.51 -8.29
N TYR A 28 3.09 14.26 -8.89
CA TYR A 28 3.73 12.94 -8.86
C TYR A 28 4.13 12.46 -7.46
N GLY A 29 4.56 13.35 -6.56
CA GLY A 29 4.85 12.98 -5.17
C GLY A 29 3.62 12.46 -4.43
N TYR A 30 2.47 13.12 -4.61
CA TYR A 30 1.20 12.66 -4.06
C TYR A 30 0.69 11.39 -4.76
N THR A 31 0.92 11.26 -6.06
CA THR A 31 0.60 10.02 -6.80
C THR A 31 1.26 8.82 -6.16
N VAL A 32 2.57 8.90 -5.90
CA VAL A 32 3.34 7.83 -5.27
C VAL A 32 2.84 7.52 -3.86
N PHE A 33 2.55 8.57 -3.07
CA PHE A 33 1.99 8.41 -1.73
C PHE A 33 0.62 7.71 -1.74
N MET A 34 -0.29 8.09 -2.65
CA MET A 34 -1.60 7.44 -2.77
C MET A 34 -1.47 5.99 -3.26
N CYS A 35 -0.54 5.69 -4.19
CA CYS A 35 -0.22 4.32 -4.57
C CYS A 35 0.27 3.47 -3.38
N HIS A 36 1.10 4.04 -2.49
CA HIS A 36 1.52 3.35 -1.27
C HIS A 36 0.32 2.97 -0.41
N LEU A 37 -0.59 3.92 -0.14
CA LEU A 37 -1.79 3.67 0.68
C LEU A 37 -2.70 2.61 0.04
N ALA A 38 -2.93 2.69 -1.27
CA ALA A 38 -3.72 1.71 -2.01
C ALA A 38 -3.16 0.28 -1.86
N ILE A 39 -1.83 0.11 -2.00
CA ILE A 39 -1.18 -1.19 -1.83
C ILE A 39 -1.28 -1.64 -0.37
N GLU A 40 -1.05 -0.75 0.60
CA GLU A 40 -1.15 -1.06 2.03
C GLU A 40 -2.53 -1.63 2.37
N LYS A 41 -3.60 -0.93 1.95
CA LYS A 41 -4.98 -1.31 2.21
C LYS A 41 -5.40 -2.55 1.44
N GLY A 42 -4.94 -2.72 0.20
CA GLY A 42 -5.15 -3.96 -0.56
C GLY A 42 -4.54 -5.17 0.12
N LEU A 43 -3.32 -5.06 0.65
CA LEU A 43 -2.69 -6.14 1.43
C LEU A 43 -3.45 -6.42 2.73
N LYS A 44 -3.94 -5.38 3.41
CA LYS A 44 -4.79 -5.50 4.61
C LYS A 44 -6.12 -6.20 4.32
N ALA A 45 -6.74 -5.93 3.16
CA ALA A 45 -7.92 -6.64 2.71
C ALA A 45 -7.64 -8.15 2.53
N VAL A 46 -6.51 -8.50 1.89
CA VAL A 46 -6.11 -9.90 1.72
C VAL A 46 -5.85 -10.59 3.06
N ILE A 47 -5.21 -9.90 4.01
CA ILE A 47 -5.01 -10.44 5.36
C ILE A 47 -6.35 -10.69 6.04
N ALA A 48 -7.24 -9.69 6.06
CA ALA A 48 -8.56 -9.79 6.68
C ALA A 48 -9.40 -10.93 6.10
N GLU A 49 -9.38 -11.11 4.77
CA GLU A 49 -10.10 -12.20 4.10
C GLU A 49 -9.57 -13.57 4.51
N ARG A 50 -8.25 -13.71 4.67
CA ARG A 50 -7.61 -14.98 5.00
C ARG A 50 -7.70 -15.34 6.46
N THR A 51 -7.57 -14.36 7.35
CA THR A 51 -7.50 -14.60 8.80
C THR A 51 -8.84 -14.42 9.50
N GLY A 52 -9.80 -13.72 8.89
CA GLY A 52 -11.05 -13.31 9.54
C GLY A 52 -10.82 -12.36 10.72
N THR A 53 -9.67 -11.68 10.77
CA THR A 53 -9.28 -10.79 11.87
C THR A 53 -8.90 -9.41 11.35
N ILE A 54 -8.90 -8.44 12.27
CA ILE A 54 -8.44 -7.08 11.98
C ILE A 54 -6.96 -7.14 11.61
N PRO A 55 -6.56 -6.62 10.43
CA PRO A 55 -5.17 -6.64 10.00
C PRO A 55 -4.31 -5.71 10.88
N PRO A 56 -3.00 -6.00 11.01
CA PRO A 56 -2.14 -5.25 11.91
C PRO A 56 -1.96 -3.79 11.50
N LYS A 57 -1.76 -2.92 12.50
CA LYS A 57 -1.44 -1.50 12.32
C LYS A 57 0.04 -1.33 11.95
N ILE A 58 0.40 -1.77 10.76
CA ILE A 58 1.73 -1.63 10.15
C ILE A 58 1.59 -0.98 8.76
N HIS A 59 2.62 -0.24 8.36
CA HIS A 59 2.71 0.48 7.09
C HIS A 59 3.79 -0.11 6.15
N ASP A 60 4.62 -1.01 6.66
CA ASP A 60 5.65 -1.66 5.87
C ASP A 60 5.01 -2.67 4.90
N LEU A 61 5.02 -2.32 3.62
CA LEU A 61 4.43 -3.11 2.53
C LEU A 61 5.08 -4.50 2.37
N ILE A 62 6.38 -4.65 2.67
CA ILE A 62 7.07 -5.95 2.61
C ILE A 62 6.55 -6.87 3.72
N ARG A 63 6.41 -6.33 4.94
CA ARG A 63 5.85 -7.08 6.07
C ARG A 63 4.39 -7.44 5.83
N LEU A 64 3.59 -6.52 5.30
CA LEU A 64 2.20 -6.79 4.93
C LEU A 64 2.10 -7.86 3.85
N ALA A 65 2.93 -7.82 2.80
CA ALA A 65 2.92 -8.83 1.74
C ALA A 65 3.26 -10.23 2.28
N LYS A 66 4.21 -10.33 3.22
CA LYS A 66 4.53 -11.59 3.91
C LYS A 66 3.34 -12.12 4.71
N LEU A 67 2.66 -11.27 5.47
CA LEU A 67 1.49 -11.66 6.25
C LEU A 67 0.28 -12.02 5.37
N ALA A 68 0.09 -11.29 4.28
CA ALA A 68 -0.90 -11.59 3.25
C ALA A 68 -0.57 -12.87 2.45
N GLN A 69 0.64 -13.41 2.61
CA GLN A 69 1.20 -14.51 1.81
C GLN A 69 1.05 -14.25 0.30
N VAL A 70 1.33 -13.01 -0.09
CA VAL A 70 1.36 -12.57 -1.49
C VAL A 70 2.80 -12.64 -1.97
N ASN A 71 3.06 -13.43 -3.00
CA ASN A 71 4.37 -13.45 -3.63
C ASN A 71 4.50 -12.23 -4.54
N LEU A 72 5.20 -11.21 -4.07
CA LEU A 72 5.61 -10.09 -4.91
C LEU A 72 6.69 -10.61 -5.87
N GLY A 73 6.46 -10.51 -7.17
CA GLY A 73 7.50 -10.81 -8.17
C GLY A 73 8.77 -10.00 -7.91
N ASP A 74 9.91 -10.50 -8.36
CA ASP A 74 11.21 -9.88 -8.08
C ASP A 74 11.29 -8.44 -8.62
N ASP A 75 10.60 -8.16 -9.72
CA ASP A 75 10.38 -6.82 -10.29
C ASP A 75 9.72 -5.83 -9.30
N LYS A 76 8.82 -6.33 -8.44
CA LYS A 76 8.07 -5.49 -7.48
C LYS A 76 8.81 -5.32 -6.16
N LYS A 77 9.68 -6.27 -5.80
CA LYS A 77 10.50 -6.21 -4.58
C LYS A 77 11.52 -5.07 -4.61
N GLU A 78 11.97 -4.65 -5.79
CA GLU A 78 12.87 -3.50 -5.93
C GLU A 78 12.16 -2.16 -5.76
N PHE A 79 10.86 -2.10 -6.09
CA PHE A 79 10.09 -0.86 -6.07
C PHE A 79 9.41 -0.58 -4.72
N ILE A 80 9.00 -1.64 -4.00
CA ILE A 80 8.33 -1.51 -2.70
C ILE A 80 9.17 -0.73 -1.65
N PRO A 81 10.50 -0.91 -1.53
CA PRO A 81 11.32 -0.13 -0.61
C PRO A 81 11.32 1.37 -0.91
N ILE A 82 11.22 1.74 -2.19
CA ILE A 82 11.12 3.15 -2.63
C ILE A 82 9.80 3.73 -2.13
N LEU A 83 8.70 2.98 -2.24
CA LEU A 83 7.39 3.38 -1.74
C LEU A 83 7.34 3.47 -0.21
N ASN A 84 8.14 2.68 0.52
CA ASN A 84 8.21 2.74 1.98
C ASN A 84 8.98 3.96 2.51
N THR A 85 9.68 4.70 1.65
CA THR A 85 10.51 5.83 2.06
C THR A 85 9.74 7.14 1.86
N PRO A 86 9.53 7.96 2.92
CA PRO A 86 8.88 9.25 2.76
C PRO A 86 9.72 10.17 1.85
N PRO A 87 9.09 11.09 1.08
CA PRO A 87 9.81 12.10 0.32
C PRO A 87 10.73 12.88 1.27
N GLY A 88 12.05 12.78 1.07
CA GLY A 88 13.05 13.47 1.91
C GLY A 88 13.87 12.58 2.86
N GLY A 89 13.65 11.26 2.89
CA GLY A 89 14.37 10.31 3.77
C GLY A 89 15.89 10.18 3.59
N ASN A 90 16.50 10.92 2.65
CA ASN A 90 17.96 10.96 2.44
C ASN A 90 18.62 12.29 2.85
N LEU A 91 17.88 13.22 3.48
CA LEU A 91 18.41 14.51 3.95
C LEU A 91 18.72 14.56 5.46
N ALA A 92 18.51 13.47 6.20
CA ALA A 92 18.73 13.40 7.65
C ALA A 92 19.79 12.34 8.04
N ARG A 93 20.85 12.23 7.23
CA ARG A 93 22.07 11.47 7.58
C ARG A 93 23.30 12.38 7.45
N HIS A 94 23.43 13.34 8.35
CA HIS A 94 24.68 13.97 8.75
C HIS A 94 24.60 14.32 10.23
#